data_AF-A0A423UTS9-F1
#
_entry.id   AF-A0A423UTS9-F1
#
_cell.length_a   1.000
_cell.length_b   1.000
_cell.length_c   1.000
_cell.angle_alpha   90.00
_cell.angle_beta   90.00
_cell.angle_gamma   90.00
#
_symmetry.space_group_name_H-M   'P 1'
#
loop_
_entity.id
_entity.type
_entity.pdbx_description
1 polymer ?
#
loop_
_entity_poly.entity_id
_entity_poly.type
_entity_poly.pdbx_seq_one_letter_code
_entity_poly.pdbx_strand_id
1 'polypeptide(L)'
;MTTRKPNAACVCGSYSFEVPVHEDVSGDKVWQLKATGCVATTQNRFAPGHDAKLKSLIIQAGAGGHQVRRIERDRVVAKDALRVAADLGWENLVRDAIARGSS
;
A
#
# COMPACT_ATOMS: atom_id res chain seq x y z
N MET A 1 15.33 -19.89 28.57
CA MET A 1 15.60 -19.49 27.17
C MET A 1 14.37 -18.76 26.66
N THR A 2 14.41 -17.43 26.59
CA THR A 2 13.26 -16.62 26.15
C THR A 2 13.30 -16.57 24.62
N THR A 3 12.37 -17.26 23.96
CA THR A 3 12.26 -17.29 22.50
C THR A 3 12.07 -15.85 21.99
N ARG A 4 13.11 -15.29 21.36
CA ARG A 4 13.08 -13.95 20.77
C ARG A 4 12.07 -14.00 19.62
N LYS A 5 10.87 -13.44 19.83
CA LYS A 5 9.84 -13.31 18.79
C LYS A 5 10.51 -12.61 17.59
N PRO A 6 10.50 -13.18 16.38
CA PRO A 6 11.14 -12.54 15.23
C PRO A 6 10.52 -11.16 15.03
N ASN A 7 11.36 -10.16 14.80
CA ASN A 7 10.93 -8.78 14.54
C ASN A 7 9.94 -8.81 13.37
N ALA A 8 8.65 -8.62 13.64
CA ALA A 8 7.65 -8.56 12.59
C ALA A 8 7.85 -7.27 11.80
N ALA A 9 7.99 -7.39 10.47
CA ALA A 9 8.04 -6.24 9.58
C ALA A 9 6.81 -5.33 9.77
N CYS A 10 6.96 -4.01 9.60
CA CYS A 10 5.82 -3.09 9.66
C CYS A 10 4.74 -3.53 8.67
N VAL A 11 3.49 -3.61 9.14
CA VAL A 11 2.33 -3.92 8.30
C VAL A 11 2.19 -2.94 7.14
N CYS A 12 2.55 -1.67 7.35
CA CYS A 12 2.58 -0.66 6.30
C CYS A 12 3.52 -1.01 5.13
N GLY A 13 4.62 -1.72 5.38
CA GLY A 13 5.57 -2.18 4.36
C GLY A 13 5.03 -3.33 3.50
N SER A 14 3.97 -4.01 3.96
CA SER A 14 3.33 -5.08 3.19
C SER A 14 2.43 -4.60 2.06
N TYR A 15 2.17 -3.29 1.97
CA TYR A 15 1.29 -2.69 0.97
C TYR A 15 2.07 -2.10 -0.20
N SER A 16 1.55 -2.34 -1.40
CA SER A 16 2.09 -1.81 -2.65
C SER A 16 1.00 -1.68 -3.72
N PHE A 17 1.29 -0.98 -4.81
CA PHE A 17 0.50 -1.02 -6.04
C PHE A 17 1.44 -0.94 -7.25
N GLU A 18 0.98 -1.40 -8.41
CA GLU A 18 1.78 -1.37 -9.63
C GLU A 18 1.32 -0.23 -10.53
N VAL A 19 2.29 0.50 -11.08
CA VAL A 19 2.05 1.53 -12.09
C VAL A 19 2.79 1.17 -13.37
N PRO A 20 2.17 1.34 -14.55
CA PRO A 20 2.89 1.24 -15.82
C PRO A 20 3.82 2.45 -15.95
N VAL A 21 5.12 2.23 -16.21
CA VAL A 21 6.11 3.33 -16.30
C VAL A 21 6.45 3.66 -17.73
N HIS A 22 6.68 2.65 -18.56
CA HIS A 22 6.86 2.80 -20.00
C HIS A 22 6.58 1.47 -20.70
N GLU A 23 6.39 1.54 -22.01
CA GLU A 23 6.47 0.39 -22.90
C GLU A 23 7.94 0.20 -23.26
N ASP A 24 8.45 -1.03 -23.20
CA ASP A 24 9.80 -1.32 -23.66
C ASP A 24 9.85 -1.39 -25.20
N VAL A 25 11.05 -1.54 -25.76
CA VAL A 25 11.24 -1.63 -27.22
C VAL A 25 10.58 -2.86 -27.87
N SER A 26 10.13 -3.82 -27.06
CA SER A 26 9.44 -5.04 -27.50
C SER A 26 7.90 -4.88 -27.46
N GLY A 27 7.38 -3.77 -26.96
CA GLY A 27 5.95 -3.56 -26.75
C GLY A 27 5.44 -4.07 -25.39
N ASP A 28 6.33 -4.55 -24.51
CA ASP A 28 5.95 -5.02 -23.19
C ASP A 28 5.82 -3.87 -22.20
N LYS A 29 4.74 -3.88 -21.42
CA LYS A 29 4.51 -2.88 -20.38
C LYS A 29 5.42 -3.17 -19.19
N VAL A 30 6.32 -2.24 -18.90
CA VAL A 30 7.16 -2.30 -17.69
C VAL A 30 6.37 -1.73 -16.52
N TRP A 31 6.15 -2.58 -15.52
CA TRP A 31 5.42 -2.23 -14.30
C TRP A 31 6.39 -1.91 -13.18
N GLN A 32 6.19 -0.78 -12.51
CA GLN A 32 6.92 -0.41 -11.31
C GLN A 32 6.05 -0.62 -10.07
N LEU A 33 6.61 -1.33 -9.09
CA LEU A 33 6.00 -1.49 -7.79
C LEU A 33 6.21 -0.24 -6.95
N LYS A 34 5.13 0.46 -6.60
CA LYS A 34 5.15 1.51 -5.58
C LYS A 34 4.75 0.92 -4.24
N ALA A 35 5.70 0.89 -3.30
CA ALA A 35 5.48 0.50 -1.92
C ALA A 35 5.56 1.71 -0.97
N THR A 36 5.20 1.55 0.30
CA THR A 36 5.31 2.63 1.30
C THR A 36 6.76 3.02 1.64
N GLY A 37 7.75 2.26 1.16
CA GLY A 37 9.18 2.45 1.45
C GLY A 37 9.53 2.22 2.92
N CYS A 38 8.67 1.52 3.67
CA CYS A 38 8.92 1.26 5.08
C CYS A 38 9.93 0.12 5.28
N VAL A 39 11.11 0.48 5.80
CA VAL A 39 12.15 -0.47 6.24
C VAL A 39 12.10 -0.75 7.75
N ALA A 40 11.12 -0.18 8.46
CA ALA A 40 11.03 -0.30 9.90
C ALA A 40 10.56 -1.70 10.30
N THR A 41 11.32 -2.33 11.20
CA THR A 41 11.02 -3.64 11.82
C THR A 41 10.32 -3.47 13.17
N THR A 42 9.91 -2.24 13.51
CA THR A 42 9.19 -1.92 14.73
C THR A 42 7.84 -2.64 14.73
N GLN A 43 7.64 -3.41 15.79
CA GLN A 43 6.48 -4.27 16.01
C GLN A 43 5.16 -3.53 15.74
N ASN A 44 4.43 -4.00 14.73
CA ASN A 44 2.97 -4.12 14.67
C ASN A 44 2.11 -3.01 15.32
N ARG A 45 2.55 -1.75 15.28
CA ARG A 45 1.76 -0.59 15.69
C ARG A 45 1.71 0.40 14.56
N PHE A 46 0.50 0.52 14.01
CA PHE A 46 0.05 1.74 13.35
C PHE A 46 0.48 2.92 14.23
N ALA A 47 1.24 3.83 13.64
CA ALA A 47 1.80 4.99 14.30
C ALA A 47 1.67 6.16 13.33
N PRO A 48 1.57 7.41 13.81
CA PRO A 48 1.16 8.55 12.99
C PRO A 48 1.94 8.72 11.68
N GLY A 49 3.24 8.39 11.65
CA GLY A 49 4.06 8.45 10.45
C GLY A 49 3.89 7.27 9.47
N HIS A 50 3.59 6.07 9.96
CA HIS A 50 3.34 4.89 9.11
C HIS A 50 1.95 4.95 8.47
N ASP A 51 0.98 5.46 9.21
CA ASP A 51 -0.41 5.57 8.77
C ASP A 51 -0.52 6.62 7.66
N ALA A 52 0.20 7.74 7.79
CA ALA A 52 0.29 8.75 6.75
C ALA A 52 0.88 8.18 5.43
N LYS A 53 1.94 7.37 5.53
CA LYS A 53 2.55 6.72 4.35
C LYS A 53 1.60 5.73 3.69
N LEU A 54 0.95 4.87 4.47
CA LEU A 54 -0.01 3.90 3.95
C LEU A 54 -1.23 4.59 3.34
N LYS A 55 -1.79 5.59 4.01
CA LYS A 55 -2.91 6.39 3.51
C LYS A 55 -2.55 7.09 2.19
N SER A 56 -1.36 7.70 2.09
CA SER A 56 -0.88 8.33 0.86
C SER A 56 -0.77 7.31 -0.29
N LEU A 57 -0.24 6.12 -0.01
CA LEU A 57 -0.17 5.03 -1.00
C LEU A 57 -1.56 4.62 -1.50
N ILE A 58 -2.52 4.44 -0.60
CA ILE A 58 -3.90 4.05 -0.95
C ILE A 58 -4.58 5.14 -1.79
N ILE A 59 -4.40 6.42 -1.44
CA ILE A 59 -4.95 7.54 -2.20
C ILE A 59 -4.34 7.59 -3.61
N GLN A 60 -3.01 7.45 -3.73
CA GLN A 60 -2.35 7.41 -5.04
C GLN A 60 -2.84 6.26 -5.91
N ALA A 61 -2.98 5.06 -5.33
CA ALA A 61 -3.53 3.90 -6.03
C ALA A 61 -4.96 4.17 -6.49
N GLY A 62 -5.81 4.71 -5.63
CA GLY A 62 -7.20 5.02 -5.96
C GLY A 62 -7.35 6.11 -7.03
N ALA A 63 -6.55 7.19 -6.95
CA ALA A 63 -6.54 8.25 -7.95
C ALA A 63 -6.09 7.76 -9.33
N GLY A 64 -5.18 6.77 -9.37
CA GLY A 64 -4.73 6.12 -10.61
C GLY A 64 -5.60 4.94 -11.06
N GLY A 65 -6.67 4.60 -10.33
CA GLY A 65 -7.49 3.41 -10.63
C GLY A 65 -6.76 2.08 -10.45
N HIS A 66 -5.70 2.05 -9.66
CA HIS A 66 -4.87 0.86 -9.41
C HIS A 66 -5.37 0.07 -8.19
N GLN A 67 -5.18 -1.25 -8.25
CA GLN A 67 -5.41 -2.12 -7.10
C GLN A 67 -4.26 -2.02 -6.10
N VAL A 68 -4.61 -1.98 -4.82
CA VAL A 68 -3.65 -2.05 -3.72
C VAL A 68 -3.44 -3.53 -3.39
N ARG A 69 -2.17 -3.94 -3.45
CA ARG A 69 -1.68 -5.25 -3.08
C ARG A 69 -1.22 -5.23 -1.62
N ARG A 70 -1.50 -6.31 -0.91
CA ARG A 70 -1.00 -6.58 0.43
C ARG A 70 -0.41 -7.98 0.47
N ILE A 71 0.81 -8.11 1.01
CA ILE A 71 1.41 -9.41 1.29
C ILE A 71 0.96 -9.86 2.68
N GLU A 72 0.18 -10.93 2.74
CA GLU A 72 -0.27 -11.57 3.98
C GLU A 72 0.33 -12.96 4.10
N ARG A 73 1.31 -13.13 5.00
CA ARG A 73 2.07 -14.40 5.14
C ARG A 73 2.64 -14.82 3.79
N ASP A 74 2.03 -15.79 3.12
CA ASP A 74 2.49 -16.38 1.85
C ASP A 74 1.54 -16.10 0.67
N ARG A 75 0.57 -15.18 0.83
CA ARG A 75 -0.36 -14.81 -0.24
C ARG A 75 -0.33 -13.31 -0.54
N VAL A 76 -0.51 -12.98 -1.81
CA VAL A 76 -0.77 -11.61 -2.25
C VAL A 76 -2.27 -11.42 -2.35
N VAL A 77 -2.81 -10.45 -1.61
CA VAL A 77 -4.21 -10.03 -1.68
C VAL A 77 -4.25 -8.69 -2.40
N ALA A 78 -4.95 -8.63 -3.54
CA ALA A 78 -5.20 -7.39 -4.25
C ALA A 78 -6.64 -6.93 -4.01
N LYS A 79 -6.82 -5.66 -3.68
CA LYS A 79 -8.11 -5.04 -3.41
C LYS A 79 -8.12 -3.60 -3.92
N ASP A 80 -9.29 -3.09 -4.25
CA ASP A 80 -9.43 -1.68 -4.62
C ASP A 80 -9.07 -0.76 -3.45
N ALA A 81 -8.57 0.44 -3.77
CA ALA A 81 -8.13 1.40 -2.77
C ALA A 81 -9.20 1.72 -1.71
N LEU A 82 -10.47 1.87 -2.13
CA LEU A 82 -11.58 2.11 -1.19
C LEU A 82 -11.88 0.90 -0.30
N ARG A 83 -11.72 -0.32 -0.83
CA ARG A 83 -11.92 -1.56 -0.06
C ARG A 83 -10.82 -1.71 1.00
N VAL A 84 -9.56 -1.42 0.65
CA VAL A 84 -8.46 -1.39 1.62
C VAL A 84 -8.65 -0.27 2.64
N ALA A 85 -9.10 0.91 2.21
CA ALA A 85 -9.40 2.01 3.12
C ALA A 85 -10.53 1.65 4.10
N ALA A 86 -11.57 0.96 3.65
CA ALA A 86 -12.66 0.47 4.50
C ALA A 86 -12.16 -0.52 5.56
N ASP A 87 -11.33 -1.49 5.17
CA ASP A 87 -10.71 -2.46 6.09
C ASP A 87 -9.86 -1.77 7.17
N LEU A 88 -9.36 -0.56 6.90
CA LEU A 88 -8.54 0.26 7.81
C LEU A 88 -9.34 1.36 8.53
N GLY A 89 -10.64 1.50 8.26
CA GLY A 89 -11.49 2.55 8.83
C GLY A 89 -11.24 3.96 8.26
N TRP A 90 -10.63 4.08 7.08
CA TRP A 90 -10.27 5.34 6.42
C TRP A 90 -11.09 5.63 5.16
N GLU A 91 -12.15 4.87 4.91
CA GLU A 91 -12.92 4.91 3.66
C GLU A 91 -13.32 6.32 3.22
N ASN A 92 -13.98 7.08 4.10
CA ASN A 92 -14.44 8.43 3.79
C ASN A 92 -13.27 9.39 3.53
N LEU A 93 -12.20 9.30 4.34
CA LEU A 93 -11.01 10.14 4.18
C LEU A 93 -10.29 9.89 2.85
N VAL A 94 -10.20 8.63 2.44
CA VAL A 94 -9.56 8.23 1.19
C VAL A 94 -10.43 8.59 0.00
N ARG A 95 -11.75 8.34 0.09
CA ARG A 95 -12.72 8.73 -0.95
C ARG A 95 -12.66 10.23 -1.24
N ASP A 96 -12.73 11.05 -0.20
CA ASP A 96 -12.68 12.51 -0.35
C ASP A 96 -11.33 12.96 -0.93
N ALA A 97 -10.22 12.34 -0.51
CA ALA A 97 -8.90 12.68 -1.02
C ALA A 97 -8.70 12.29 -2.49
N ILE A 98 -9.23 11.14 -2.92
CA ILE A 98 -9.23 10.73 -4.33
C ILE A 98 -10.05 11.73 -5.16
N ALA A 99 -11.27 12.05 -4.70
CA ALA A 99 -12.14 13.01 -5.39
C ALA A 99 -11.50 14.40 -5.54
N ARG A 100 -10.73 14.85 -4.53
CA ARG A 100 -9.98 16.12 -4.58
C ARG A 100 -8.72 16.05 -5.45
N GLY A 101 -8.04 14.90 -5.48
CA GLY A 101 -6.79 14.72 -6.23
C GLY A 101 -6.99 14.43 -7.72
N SER A 102 -8.21 14.12 -8.14
CA SER A 102 -8.61 13.96 -9.55
C SER A 102 -9.13 15.24 -10.21
N SER A 103 -9.07 16.39 -9.52
CA SER A 103 -9.49 17.71 -10.04
C SER A 103 -8.34 18.51 -10.62
#